data_AF-A0A379VNI9-F1
#
_entry.id   AF-A0A379VNI9-F1
#
_cell.length_a   1.000
_cell.length_b   1.000
_cell.length_c   1.000
_cell.angle_alpha   90.00
_cell.angle_beta   90.00
_cell.angle_gamma   90.00
#
_symmetry.space_group_name_H-M   'P 1'
#
loop_
_entity.id
_entity.type
_entity.pdbx_description
1 polymer ?
#
loop_
_entity_poly.entity_id
_entity_poly.type
_entity_poly.pdbx_seq_one_letter_code
_entity_poly.pdbx_strand_id
1 'polypeptide(L)'
;MPATVDALGTGDVTNDATLELNTGGDFTNNISGNGQVVKSGDDTLTFSGSNTYTGGTLISSGTLVANDVNALGTGDVTDNAHAGTEHRR
;
A
#
# COMPACT_ATOMS: atom_id res chain seq x y z
N MET A 1 8.52 -19.94 -11.31
CA MET A 1 7.67 -18.79 -11.65
C MET A 1 7.41 -18.06 -10.35
N PRO A 2 7.84 -16.80 -10.17
CA PRO A 2 7.52 -16.09 -8.94
C PRO A 2 6.01 -15.85 -8.95
N ALA A 3 5.34 -16.19 -7.85
CA ALA A 3 3.94 -15.86 -7.65
C ALA A 3 3.84 -14.35 -7.55
N THR A 4 3.56 -13.68 -8.69
CA THR A 4 3.03 -12.33 -8.67
C THR A 4 1.75 -12.36 -7.85
N VAL A 5 1.51 -11.28 -7.13
CA VAL A 5 0.45 -11.12 -6.16
C VAL A 5 -0.92 -11.15 -6.86
N ASP A 6 -1.38 -12.34 -7.23
CA ASP A 6 -2.73 -12.61 -7.75
C ASP A 6 -3.78 -12.60 -6.62
N ALA A 7 -3.38 -12.17 -5.41
CA ALA A 7 -4.23 -12.22 -4.22
C ALA A 7 -5.51 -11.37 -4.35
N LEU A 8 -5.53 -10.39 -5.26
CA LEU A 8 -6.71 -9.56 -5.57
C LEU A 8 -7.10 -9.57 -7.06
N GLY A 9 -6.42 -10.36 -7.90
CA GLY A 9 -6.60 -10.37 -9.35
C GLY A 9 -6.26 -9.03 -10.03
N THR A 10 -6.62 -8.88 -11.30
CA THR A 10 -6.59 -7.59 -12.01
C THR A 10 -8.01 -7.03 -12.07
N GLY A 11 -8.31 -6.06 -11.22
CA GLY A 11 -9.66 -5.49 -11.12
C GLY A 11 -9.79 -4.40 -10.07
N ASP A 12 -10.91 -3.69 -10.10
CA ASP A 12 -11.24 -2.66 -9.12
C ASP A 12 -11.47 -3.29 -7.74
N VAL A 13 -10.83 -2.73 -6.71
CA VAL A 13 -10.91 -3.17 -5.33
C VAL A 13 -11.71 -2.14 -4.54
N THR A 14 -12.87 -2.51 -4.01
CA THR A 14 -13.60 -1.66 -3.05
C THR A 14 -13.16 -2.01 -1.64
N ASN A 15 -12.49 -1.08 -0.96
CA ASN A 15 -12.05 -1.19 0.42
C ASN A 15 -12.88 -0.24 1.30
N ASP A 16 -13.81 -0.80 2.07
CA ASP A 16 -14.64 -0.05 3.02
C ASP A 16 -14.20 -0.20 4.48
N ALA A 17 -13.17 -1.02 4.75
CA ALA A 17 -12.68 -1.29 6.10
C ALA A 17 -11.15 -1.23 6.16
N THR A 18 -10.46 -2.36 6.14
CA THR A 18 -9.00 -2.43 6.17
C THR A 18 -8.52 -3.44 5.14
N LEU A 19 -7.64 -3.00 4.24
CA LEU A 19 -7.00 -3.83 3.23
C LEU A 19 -5.53 -4.03 3.61
N GLU A 20 -5.19 -5.21 4.11
CA GLU A 20 -3.82 -5.53 4.47
C GLU A 20 -3.04 -6.14 3.28
N LEU A 21 -1.88 -5.58 3.00
CA LEU A 21 -0.96 -5.96 1.94
C LEU A 21 0.33 -6.50 2.58
N ASN A 22 0.43 -7.82 2.69
CA ASN A 22 1.63 -8.51 3.13
C ASN A 22 2.40 -9.08 1.94
N THR A 23 2.73 -8.22 0.99
CA THR A 23 3.32 -8.65 -0.26
C THR A 23 4.18 -7.55 -0.85
N GLY A 24 4.98 -7.91 -1.85
CA GLY A 24 5.85 -7.02 -2.61
C GLY A 24 5.68 -7.22 -4.12
N GLY A 25 6.29 -6.32 -4.89
CA GLY A 25 6.15 -6.26 -6.35
C GLY A 25 5.25 -5.12 -6.80
N ASP A 26 4.72 -5.23 -8.02
CA ASP A 26 3.90 -4.18 -8.62
C ASP A 26 2.42 -4.40 -8.34
N PHE A 27 1.79 -3.36 -7.78
CA PHE A 27 0.38 -3.30 -7.45
C PHE A 27 -0.31 -2.28 -8.36
N THR A 28 -0.94 -2.80 -9.42
CA THR A 28 -1.58 -2.01 -10.48
C THR A 28 -3.09 -1.87 -10.29
N ASN A 29 -3.67 -2.41 -9.21
CA ASN A 29 -5.10 -2.39 -8.99
C ASN A 29 -5.63 -1.02 -8.58
N ASN A 30 -6.86 -0.74 -8.97
CA ASN A 30 -7.58 0.48 -8.65
C ASN A 30 -8.37 0.26 -7.35
N ILE A 31 -7.93 0.84 -6.24
CA ILE A 31 -8.61 0.75 -4.96
C ILE A 31 -9.51 1.97 -4.77
N SER A 32 -10.76 1.74 -4.40
CA SER A 32 -11.75 2.77 -4.05
C SER A 32 -12.38 2.49 -2.68
N GLY A 33 -13.13 3.43 -2.12
CA GLY A 33 -13.86 3.26 -0.86
C GLY A 33 -13.31 4.11 0.30
N ASN A 34 -13.82 3.88 1.50
CA ASN A 34 -13.49 4.69 2.68
C ASN A 34 -12.55 4.00 3.67
N GLY A 35 -12.12 2.78 3.35
CA GLY A 35 -11.25 1.96 4.18
C GLY A 35 -9.77 2.37 4.10
N GLN A 36 -9.01 1.89 5.08
CA GLN A 36 -7.57 2.08 5.20
C GLN A 36 -6.81 0.96 4.47
N VAL A 37 -5.69 1.29 3.83
CA VAL A 37 -4.74 0.30 3.27
C VAL A 37 -3.59 0.13 4.25
N VAL A 38 -3.22 -1.10 4.61
CA VAL A 38 -2.14 -1.40 5.54
C VAL A 38 -1.04 -2.20 4.83
N LYS A 39 0.18 -1.70 4.77
CA LYS A 39 1.35 -2.43 4.26
C LYS A 39 2.10 -3.09 5.41
N SER A 40 2.01 -4.41 5.54
CA SER A 40 2.65 -5.18 6.62
C SER A 40 3.77 -6.11 6.14
N GLY A 41 3.94 -6.29 4.82
CA GLY A 41 5.04 -7.11 4.29
C GLY A 41 6.38 -6.38 4.35
N ASP A 42 7.48 -7.12 4.53
CA ASP A 42 8.83 -6.54 4.57
C ASP A 42 9.35 -6.14 3.17
N ASP A 43 8.76 -6.69 2.12
CA ASP A 43 9.14 -6.41 0.74
C ASP A 43 8.70 -5.03 0.26
N THR A 44 9.33 -4.57 -0.81
CA THR A 44 8.93 -3.34 -1.51
C THR A 44 7.69 -3.58 -2.35
N LEU A 45 6.67 -2.73 -2.20
CA LEU A 45 5.45 -2.74 -3.00
C LEU A 45 5.33 -1.44 -3.78
N THR A 46 5.21 -1.54 -5.10
CA THR A 46 5.05 -0.41 -6.00
C THR A 46 3.57 -0.21 -6.30
N PHE A 47 2.99 0.89 -5.85
CA PHE A 47 1.64 1.32 -6.18
C PHE A 47 1.65 2.12 -7.48
N SER A 48 1.00 1.58 -8.51
CA SER A 48 0.84 2.23 -9.82
C SER A 48 -0.60 2.21 -10.32
N GLY A 49 -1.54 1.61 -9.57
CA GLY A 49 -2.97 1.69 -9.86
C GLY A 49 -3.56 3.05 -9.47
N SER A 50 -4.67 3.43 -10.10
CA SER A 50 -5.38 4.68 -9.78
C SER A 50 -6.25 4.48 -8.55
N ASN A 51 -5.81 5.02 -7.42
CA ASN A 51 -6.43 4.78 -6.13
C ASN A 51 -7.23 5.99 -5.65
N THR A 52 -8.50 5.77 -5.27
CA THR A 52 -9.44 6.82 -4.83
C THR A 52 -9.95 6.61 -3.41
N TYR A 53 -9.32 5.71 -2.65
CA TYR A 53 -9.70 5.46 -1.26
C TYR A 53 -9.42 6.66 -0.36
N THR A 54 -10.29 6.89 0.62
CA THR A 54 -10.19 8.05 1.53
C THR A 54 -9.72 7.69 2.93
N GLY A 55 -9.61 6.40 3.29
CA GLY A 55 -9.24 5.97 4.64
C GLY A 55 -7.74 6.00 4.95
N GLY A 56 -6.91 6.37 3.97
CA GLY A 56 -5.47 6.53 4.12
C GLY A 56 -4.66 5.24 3.97
N THR A 57 -3.34 5.37 4.08
CA THR A 57 -2.36 4.29 3.92
C THR A 57 -1.48 4.20 5.15
N LEU A 58 -1.44 3.05 5.81
CA LEU A 58 -0.56 2.76 6.94
C LEU A 58 0.53 1.81 6.49
N ILE A 59 1.78 2.24 6.50
CA ILE A 59 2.94 1.38 6.26
C ILE A 59 3.38 0.88 7.63
N SER A 60 3.04 -0.35 7.99
CA SER A 60 3.48 -0.95 9.25
C SER A 60 4.90 -1.53 9.15
N SER A 61 5.28 -2.05 7.97
CA SER A 61 6.59 -2.65 7.69
C SER A 61 6.94 -2.57 6.20
N GLY A 62 8.23 -2.72 5.90
CA GLY A 62 8.75 -2.76 4.52
C GLY A 62 8.83 -1.40 3.85
N THR A 63 8.60 -1.38 2.54
CA THR A 63 8.66 -0.14 1.74
C THR A 63 7.47 -0.07 0.80
N LEU A 64 6.79 1.07 0.78
CA LEU A 64 5.74 1.38 -0.19
C LEU A 64 6.25 2.47 -1.14
N VAL A 65 6.29 2.16 -2.42
CA VAL A 65 6.68 3.09 -3.48
C VAL A 65 5.43 3.47 -4.26
N ALA A 66 5.05 4.74 -4.26
CA ALA A 66 3.98 5.23 -5.11
C ALA A 66 4.57 5.83 -6.39
N ASN A 67 4.18 5.30 -7.56
CA ASN A 67 4.67 5.81 -8.83
C ASN A 67 4.04 7.16 -9.20
N ASP A 68 2.82 7.41 -8.70
CA ASP A 68 2.10 8.66 -8.85
C ASP A 68 1.46 9.05 -7.51
N VAL A 69 1.26 10.35 -7.27
CA VAL A 69 0.56 10.81 -6.06
C VAL A 69 -0.89 10.31 -6.05
N ASN A 70 -1.51 10.15 -7.22
CA ASN A 70 -2.85 9.58 -7.39
C ASN A 70 -2.87 8.05 -7.21
N ALA A 71 -1.68 7.43 -7.13
CA ALA A 71 -1.59 6.03 -6.75
C ALA A 71 -1.71 5.87 -5.24
N LEU A 72 -1.56 6.91 -4.43
CA LEU A 72 -2.01 6.89 -3.04
C LEU A 72 -3.37 7.58 -3.02
N GLY A 73 -4.35 7.01 -2.33
CA GLY A 73 -5.69 7.59 -2.27
C GLY A 73 -5.67 9.03 -1.70
N THR A 74 -6.84 9.64 -1.54
CA THR A 74 -6.90 11.01 -0.99
C THR A 74 -6.78 11.06 0.54
N GLY A 75 -6.54 9.92 1.19
CA GLY A 75 -6.36 9.83 2.65
C GLY A 75 -4.91 10.04 3.09
N ASP A 76 -4.71 10.15 4.41
CA ASP A 76 -3.39 10.34 5.01
C ASP A 76 -2.48 9.12 4.84
N VAL A 77 -1.19 9.34 4.63
CA VAL A 77 -0.16 8.29 4.59
C VAL A 77 0.62 8.32 5.91
N THR A 78 0.51 7.26 6.69
CA THR A 78 1.23 7.05 7.94
C THR A 78 2.31 6.01 7.72
N ASP A 79 3.58 6.39 7.87
CA ASP A 79 4.69 5.44 7.88
C ASP A 79 5.09 5.10 9.32
N ASN A 80 4.75 3.89 9.73
CA ASN A 80 5.10 3.27 11.00
C ASN A 80 6.10 2.11 10.83
N ALA A 81 6.58 1.85 9.60
CA ALA A 81 7.76 1.04 9.42
C ALA A 81 8.89 1.77 10.15
N HIS A 82 9.65 1.06 10.98
CA HIS A 82 10.68 1.69 11.78
C HIS A 82 11.67 2.41 10.86
N ALA A 83 11.51 3.72 10.69
CA ALA A 83 12.59 4.61 10.34
C ALA A 83 13.55 4.47 11.52
N GLY A 84 14.59 3.63 11.35
CA GLY A 84 15.58 3.38 12.37
C GLY A 84 15.95 4.71 12.99
N THR A 85 15.67 4.85 14.28
CA THR A 85 16.06 6.04 15.04
C THR A 85 17.58 6.01 15.11
N GLU A 86 18.25 6.53 14.08
CA GLU A 86 19.68 6.79 14.13
C GLU A 86 19.92 7.96 15.09
N HIS A 87 19.94 7.63 16.37
CA HIS A 87 20.56 8.49 17.38
C HIS A 87 22.07 8.38 17.21
N ARG A 88 22.63 9.02 16.16
CA ARG A 88 24.09 9.19 16.04
C ARG A 88 24.52 10.19 17.12
N ARG A 89 25.12 9.67 18.20
CA ARG A 89 25.83 10.46 19.21
C ARG A 89 27.11 11.07 18.64
#